data_AF-C5FLI1-F1
#
_entry.id   AF-C5FLI1-F1
#
_cell.length_a   1.000
_cell.length_b   1.000
_cell.length_c   1.000
_cell.angle_alpha   90.00
_cell.angle_beta   90.00
_cell.angle_gamma   90.00
#
_symmetry.space_group_name_H-M   'P 1'
#
loop_
_entity.id
_entity.type
_entity.pdbx_description
1 polymer ?
#
loop_
_entity_poly.entity_id
_entity_poly.type
_entity_poly.pdbx_seq_one_letter_code
_entity_poly.pdbx_strand_id
1 'polypeptide(L)'
;MALVPEGKAFLEKDDFKKGLEALDEEMGKNEMVVAFAPIRLIAAGGFLAVMLLQNRTATGDLDYLIEPEWATDIDIQKPLKDAIVKVSRDLDYNIEWANEDLSLFVTMDARDYLFSKAKEQNIVLFKGAYLIVLAAPIEWALERKIRRIHAADRGRKTKFDLSDCLAMLRYLRGQQNGPLDREHIRTLNVNNFDIMPDEKTMDIIATAYREKFDEEIFKS
;
A
#
# COMPACT_ATOMS: atom_id res chain seq x y z
N MET A 1 14.50 -32.87 -4.42
CA MET A 1 13.74 -31.66 -4.06
C MET A 1 13.57 -30.86 -5.34
N ALA A 2 12.39 -30.91 -5.97
CA ALA A 2 12.16 -30.14 -7.18
C ALA A 2 12.10 -28.66 -6.80
N LEU A 3 12.90 -27.82 -7.47
CA LEU A 3 12.75 -26.37 -7.40
C LEU A 3 11.35 -26.04 -7.89
N VAL A 4 10.49 -25.56 -6.99
CA VAL A 4 9.20 -24.99 -7.38
C VAL A 4 9.54 -23.80 -8.29
N PRO A 5 9.03 -23.74 -9.54
CA PRO A 5 9.23 -22.56 -10.37
C PRO A 5 8.76 -21.34 -9.59
N GLU A 6 9.62 -20.33 -9.45
CA GLU A 6 9.21 -19.05 -8.88
C GLU A 6 8.25 -18.42 -9.90
N GLY A 7 6.94 -18.52 -9.63
CA GLY A 7 5.92 -17.83 -10.41
C GLY A 7 6.24 -16.34 -10.55
N LYS A 8 5.59 -15.65 -11.49
CA LYS A 8 5.85 -14.26 -11.85
C LYS A 8 6.10 -13.38 -10.62
N ALA A 9 7.34 -12.91 -10.48
CA ALA A 9 7.83 -12.22 -9.28
C ALA A 9 7.52 -10.71 -9.26
N PHE A 10 7.15 -10.13 -10.41
CA PHE A 10 6.76 -8.72 -10.52
C PHE A 10 5.48 -8.62 -11.33
N LEU A 11 4.47 -7.98 -10.75
CA LEU A 11 3.14 -7.81 -11.30
C LEU A 11 2.94 -6.36 -11.77
N GLU A 12 2.48 -6.21 -13.00
CA GLU A 12 2.05 -4.94 -13.57
C GLU A 12 0.59 -4.66 -13.21
N LYS A 13 0.09 -3.49 -13.62
CA LYS A 13 -1.29 -3.07 -13.35
C LYS A 13 -2.33 -4.11 -13.85
N ASP A 14 -2.13 -4.67 -15.03
CA ASP A 14 -3.09 -5.62 -15.60
C ASP A 14 -2.97 -7.01 -14.97
N ASP A 15 -1.78 -7.39 -14.47
CA ASP A 15 -1.62 -8.58 -13.64
C ASP A 15 -2.40 -8.45 -12.33
N PHE A 16 -2.30 -7.31 -11.66
CA PHE A 16 -3.03 -7.06 -10.43
C PHE A 16 -4.55 -7.06 -10.65
N LYS A 17 -5.05 -6.46 -11.74
CA LYS A 17 -6.48 -6.54 -12.07
C LYS A 17 -6.92 -7.99 -12.22
N LYS A 18 -6.20 -8.77 -13.05
CA LYS A 18 -6.50 -10.18 -13.28
C LYS A 18 -6.45 -11.00 -11.99
N GLY A 19 -5.43 -10.78 -11.15
CA GLY A 19 -5.28 -11.45 -9.86
C GLY A 19 -6.39 -11.10 -8.88
N LEU A 20 -6.81 -9.84 -8.82
CA LEU A 20 -7.88 -9.39 -7.92
C LEU A 20 -9.27 -9.85 -8.39
N GLU A 21 -9.52 -9.90 -9.71
CA GLU A 21 -10.73 -10.51 -10.28
C GLU A 21 -10.81 -12.00 -9.94
N ALA A 22 -9.73 -12.75 -10.17
CA ALA A 22 -9.67 -14.17 -9.82
C ALA A 22 -9.80 -14.42 -8.31
N LEU A 23 -9.23 -13.53 -7.48
CA LEU A 23 -9.34 -13.61 -6.03
C LEU A 23 -10.77 -13.33 -5.56
N ASP A 24 -11.45 -12.32 -6.10
CA ASP A 24 -12.85 -12.04 -5.82
C ASP A 24 -13.74 -13.25 -6.14
N GLU A 25 -13.56 -13.85 -7.33
CA GLU A 25 -14.28 -15.04 -7.75
C GLU A 25 -14.01 -16.26 -6.85
N GLU A 26 -12.75 -16.47 -6.44
CA GLU A 26 -12.39 -17.59 -5.56
C GLU A 26 -12.95 -17.39 -4.15
N MET A 27 -12.92 -16.17 -3.62
CA MET A 27 -13.55 -15.81 -2.35
C MET A 27 -15.05 -16.08 -2.35
N GLY A 28 -15.73 -15.86 -3.48
CA GLY A 28 -17.15 -16.15 -3.66
C GLY A 28 -17.56 -17.62 -3.54
N LYS A 29 -16.60 -18.55 -3.46
CA LYS A 29 -16.85 -19.99 -3.29
C LYS A 29 -16.89 -20.42 -1.82
N ASN A 30 -16.50 -19.56 -0.89
CA ASN A 30 -16.49 -19.86 0.54
C ASN A 30 -17.73 -19.24 1.23
N GLU A 31 -18.58 -20.08 1.81
CA GLU A 31 -19.85 -19.63 2.43
C GLU A 31 -19.64 -18.59 3.55
N MET A 32 -18.58 -18.73 4.36
CA MET A 32 -18.29 -17.77 5.44
C MET A 32 -17.90 -16.42 4.86
N VAL A 33 -16.99 -16.38 3.89
CA VAL A 33 -16.60 -15.12 3.23
C VAL A 33 -17.80 -14.45 2.56
N VAL A 34 -18.65 -15.23 1.88
CA VAL A 34 -19.87 -14.72 1.23
C VAL A 34 -20.84 -14.10 2.24
N ALA A 35 -20.99 -14.68 3.43
CA ALA A 35 -21.91 -14.18 4.46
C ALA A 35 -21.50 -12.79 5.01
N PHE A 36 -20.21 -12.45 4.98
CA PHE A 36 -19.67 -11.19 5.49
C PHE A 36 -19.11 -10.28 4.38
N ALA A 37 -19.33 -10.65 3.12
CA ALA A 37 -18.89 -9.87 1.97
C ALA A 37 -19.60 -8.50 1.87
N PRO A 38 -18.93 -7.48 1.30
CA PRO A 38 -17.55 -7.53 0.83
C PRO A 38 -16.55 -7.36 1.99
N ILE A 39 -15.51 -8.20 1.98
CA ILE A 39 -14.34 -8.03 2.85
C ILE A 39 -13.51 -6.87 2.31
N ARG A 40 -13.15 -5.92 3.17
CA ARG A 40 -12.33 -4.76 2.75
C ARG A 40 -10.89 -4.92 3.18
N LEU A 41 -10.00 -4.57 2.25
CA LEU A 41 -8.58 -4.42 2.46
C LEU A 41 -8.20 -2.96 2.26
N ILE A 42 -7.19 -2.48 2.98
CA ILE A 42 -6.45 -1.27 2.62
C ILE A 42 -5.06 -1.67 2.16
N ALA A 43 -4.60 -1.10 1.04
CA ALA A 43 -3.30 -1.43 0.45
C ALA A 43 -2.39 -0.20 0.37
N ALA A 44 -1.09 -0.44 0.52
CA ALA A 44 -0.06 0.60 0.45
C ALA A 44 1.15 0.12 -0.38
N GLY A 45 2.29 0.78 -0.23
CA GLY A 45 3.55 0.29 -0.79
C GLY A 45 3.62 0.33 -2.32
N GLY A 46 4.29 -0.67 -2.89
CA GLY A 46 4.51 -0.74 -4.34
C GLY A 46 3.22 -0.93 -5.14
N PHE A 47 2.22 -1.60 -4.56
CA PHE A 47 0.92 -1.77 -5.20
C PHE A 47 0.23 -0.43 -5.46
N LEU A 48 0.25 0.47 -4.46
CA LEU A 48 -0.26 1.84 -4.61
C LEU A 48 0.49 2.62 -5.71
N ALA A 49 1.81 2.43 -5.80
CA ALA A 49 2.66 3.06 -6.81
C ALA A 49 2.33 2.59 -8.24
N VAL A 50 1.90 1.34 -8.42
CA VAL A 50 1.49 0.77 -9.72
C VAL A 50 0.04 1.12 -10.06
N MET A 51 -0.89 0.89 -9.12
CA MET A 51 -2.33 0.97 -9.39
C MET A 51 -2.86 2.40 -9.48
N LEU A 52 -2.39 3.29 -8.58
CA LEU A 52 -2.88 4.67 -8.47
C LEU A 52 -1.89 5.67 -9.07
N LEU A 53 -0.68 5.72 -8.52
CA LEU A 53 0.29 6.80 -8.81
C LEU A 53 0.97 6.64 -10.17
N GLN A 54 1.05 5.40 -10.67
CA GLN A 54 1.66 5.03 -11.95
C GLN A 54 3.11 5.55 -12.11
N ASN A 55 3.84 5.68 -11.00
CA ASN A 55 5.27 6.01 -11.00
C ASN A 55 6.17 4.77 -11.12
N ARG A 56 5.57 3.58 -11.16
CA ARG A 56 6.21 2.29 -11.41
C ARG A 56 5.41 1.50 -12.43
N THR A 57 6.08 0.65 -13.20
CA THR A 57 5.44 -0.30 -14.12
C THR A 57 4.99 -1.57 -13.41
N ALA A 58 5.76 -2.05 -12.44
CA ALA A 58 5.48 -3.27 -11.68
C ALA A 58 5.95 -3.21 -10.22
N THR A 59 5.41 -4.09 -9.37
CA THR A 59 5.88 -4.36 -8.00
C THR A 59 5.78 -5.85 -7.68
N GLY A 60 6.38 -6.31 -6.57
CA GLY A 60 6.37 -7.73 -6.21
C GLY A 60 5.00 -8.25 -5.77
N ASP A 61 4.30 -7.45 -4.97
CA ASP A 61 3.15 -7.91 -4.20
C ASP A 61 2.14 -6.77 -3.89
N LEU A 62 0.96 -7.22 -3.43
CA LEU A 62 -0.07 -6.47 -2.73
C LEU A 62 0.16 -6.61 -1.22
N ASP A 63 0.83 -5.61 -0.65
CA ASP A 63 0.88 -5.36 0.79
C ASP A 63 -0.48 -4.82 1.28
N TYR A 64 -1.20 -5.55 2.14
CA TYR A 64 -2.51 -5.13 2.64
C TYR A 64 -2.65 -5.18 4.17
N LEU A 65 -3.71 -4.53 4.68
CA LEU A 65 -4.31 -4.79 5.99
C LEU A 65 -5.77 -5.16 5.76
N ILE A 66 -6.25 -6.19 6.46
CA ILE A 66 -7.68 -6.55 6.50
C ILE A 66 -8.43 -5.70 7.54
N GLU A 67 -9.74 -5.50 7.34
CA GLU A 67 -10.58 -4.78 8.30
C GLU A 67 -10.34 -5.25 9.74
N PRO A 68 -10.31 -4.33 10.74
CA PRO A 68 -9.98 -4.65 12.13
C PRO A 68 -10.81 -5.79 12.71
N GLU A 69 -12.10 -5.85 12.36
CA GLU A 69 -13.03 -6.91 12.78
C GLU A 69 -12.53 -8.31 12.39
N TRP A 70 -11.85 -8.44 11.24
CA TRP A 70 -11.35 -9.71 10.71
C TRP A 70 -9.85 -9.93 10.99
N ALA A 71 -9.17 -8.99 11.64
CA ALA A 71 -7.73 -9.00 11.87
C ALA A 71 -7.24 -10.13 12.79
N THR A 72 -8.15 -10.81 13.50
CA THR A 72 -7.86 -12.03 14.27
C THR A 72 -8.86 -13.15 14.02
N ASP A 73 -9.78 -12.98 13.06
CA ASP A 73 -10.82 -13.97 12.76
C ASP A 73 -10.29 -15.03 11.78
N ILE A 74 -10.07 -16.24 12.27
CA ILE A 74 -9.53 -17.34 11.47
C ILE A 74 -10.52 -17.84 10.41
N ASP A 75 -11.82 -17.69 10.63
CA ASP A 75 -12.86 -18.13 9.71
C ASP A 75 -12.97 -17.20 8.49
N ILE A 76 -12.40 -16.00 8.56
CA ILE A 76 -12.21 -15.08 7.42
C ILE A 76 -10.78 -15.13 6.88
N GLN A 77 -9.77 -15.09 7.74
CA GLN A 77 -8.37 -15.05 7.31
C GLN A 77 -7.93 -16.30 6.55
N LYS A 78 -8.31 -17.48 7.04
CA LYS A 78 -7.89 -18.72 6.42
C LYS A 78 -8.48 -18.86 5.01
N PRO A 79 -9.80 -18.67 4.78
CA PRO A 79 -10.33 -18.66 3.42
C PRO A 79 -9.69 -17.62 2.49
N LEU A 80 -9.44 -16.40 2.97
CA LEU A 80 -8.74 -15.38 2.19
C LEU A 80 -7.34 -15.84 1.77
N LYS A 81 -6.56 -16.37 2.72
CA LYS A 81 -5.21 -16.87 2.44
C LYS A 81 -5.22 -18.07 1.50
N ASP A 82 -6.14 -19.01 1.70
CA ASP A 82 -6.30 -20.18 0.83
C ASP A 82 -6.67 -19.76 -0.60
N ALA A 83 -7.54 -18.74 -0.75
CA ALA A 83 -7.88 -18.16 -2.05
C ALA A 83 -6.68 -17.47 -2.72
N ILE A 84 -5.89 -16.67 -1.97
CA ILE A 84 -4.66 -16.04 -2.48
C ILE A 84 -3.66 -17.10 -3.00
N VAL A 85 -3.45 -18.18 -2.24
CA VAL A 85 -2.55 -19.28 -2.62
C VAL A 85 -3.09 -20.05 -3.83
N LYS A 86 -4.40 -20.21 -3.94
CA LYS A 86 -5.00 -20.86 -5.10
C LYS A 86 -4.83 -20.01 -6.37
N VAL A 87 -5.15 -18.72 -6.29
CA VAL A 87 -4.99 -17.77 -7.41
C VAL A 87 -3.54 -17.68 -7.86
N SER A 88 -2.58 -17.69 -6.93
CA SER A 88 -1.16 -17.65 -7.30
C SER A 88 -0.76 -18.86 -8.14
N ARG A 89 -1.27 -20.06 -7.82
CA ARG A 89 -1.03 -21.27 -8.62
C ARG A 89 -1.73 -21.22 -9.97
N ASP A 90 -2.99 -20.76 -9.99
CA ASP A 90 -3.80 -20.72 -11.21
C ASP A 90 -3.28 -19.68 -12.22
N LEU A 91 -2.66 -18.59 -11.74
CA LEU A 91 -2.11 -17.50 -12.57
C LEU A 91 -0.58 -17.52 -12.71
N ASP A 92 0.10 -18.51 -12.11
CA ASP A 92 1.56 -18.61 -12.06
C ASP A 92 2.23 -17.36 -11.47
N TYR A 93 1.73 -16.87 -10.33
CA TYR A 93 2.29 -15.76 -9.55
C TYR A 93 3.11 -16.26 -8.36
N ASN A 94 3.93 -15.38 -7.79
CA ASN A 94 4.53 -15.64 -6.49
C ASN A 94 3.44 -15.99 -5.45
N ILE A 95 3.68 -16.98 -4.59
CA ILE A 95 2.69 -17.43 -3.59
C ILE A 95 2.30 -16.33 -2.58
N GLU A 96 3.22 -15.39 -2.33
CA GLU A 96 3.05 -14.23 -1.46
C GLU A 96 2.72 -12.95 -2.25
N TRP A 97 2.19 -13.06 -3.48
CA TRP A 97 1.79 -11.90 -4.31
C TRP A 97 0.76 -10.99 -3.64
N ALA A 98 0.07 -11.47 -2.60
CA ALA A 98 -0.77 -10.69 -1.71
C ALA A 98 -0.54 -11.18 -0.28
N ASN A 99 -0.17 -10.28 0.63
CA ASN A 99 0.16 -10.63 2.01
C ASN A 99 -0.13 -9.48 3.00
N GLU A 100 -0.14 -9.80 4.29
CA GLU A 100 -0.45 -8.86 5.37
C GLU A 100 0.80 -8.41 6.14
N ASP A 101 1.98 -8.35 5.50
CA ASP A 101 3.25 -7.97 6.16
C ASP A 101 3.20 -6.54 6.72
N LEU A 102 2.30 -5.69 6.21
CA LEU A 102 2.03 -4.36 6.78
C LEU A 102 1.61 -4.41 8.25
N SER A 103 0.95 -5.49 8.68
CA SER A 103 0.45 -5.65 10.06
C SER A 103 1.59 -5.63 11.09
N LEU A 104 2.80 -6.02 10.71
CA LEU A 104 4.00 -5.99 11.56
C LEU A 104 4.41 -4.57 11.99
N PHE A 105 3.87 -3.55 11.31
CA PHE A 105 4.25 -2.15 11.51
C PHE A 105 3.09 -1.28 11.98
N VAL A 106 1.94 -1.86 12.34
CA VAL A 106 0.71 -1.14 12.66
C VAL A 106 0.10 -1.72 13.93
N THR A 107 -0.13 -0.88 14.94
CA THR A 107 -0.88 -1.28 16.14
C THR A 107 -2.35 -1.46 15.83
N MET A 108 -3.12 -2.13 16.70
CA MET A 108 -4.56 -2.28 16.48
C MET A 108 -5.29 -0.93 16.45
N ASP A 109 -4.97 -0.02 17.39
CA ASP A 109 -5.52 1.34 17.41
C ASP A 109 -5.19 2.12 16.12
N ALA A 110 -3.96 1.97 15.62
CA ALA A 110 -3.57 2.56 14.33
C ALA A 110 -4.35 1.93 13.18
N ARG A 111 -4.63 0.62 13.21
CA ARG A 111 -5.42 -0.06 12.18
C ARG A 111 -6.83 0.52 12.10
N ASP A 112 -7.52 0.71 13.22
CA ASP A 112 -8.85 1.32 13.27
C ASP A 112 -8.84 2.73 12.67
N TYR A 113 -7.86 3.55 13.08
CA TYR A 113 -7.67 4.89 12.54
C TYR A 113 -7.44 4.87 11.02
N LEU A 114 -6.55 4.00 10.53
CA LEU A 114 -6.22 3.90 9.12
C LEU A 114 -7.42 3.46 8.27
N PHE A 115 -8.23 2.53 8.76
CA PHE A 115 -9.45 2.12 8.07
C PHE A 115 -10.51 3.23 8.04
N SER A 116 -10.69 3.95 9.14
CA SER A 116 -11.56 5.12 9.17
C SER A 116 -11.13 6.15 8.13
N LYS A 117 -9.82 6.49 8.09
CA LYS A 117 -9.26 7.44 7.13
C LYS A 117 -9.29 6.95 5.69
N ALA A 118 -9.09 5.66 5.44
CA ALA A 118 -9.22 5.10 4.10
C ALA A 118 -10.68 5.17 3.60
N LYS A 119 -11.66 4.94 4.48
CA LYS A 119 -13.10 5.10 4.18
C LYS A 119 -13.44 6.57 3.90
N GLU A 120 -12.93 7.51 4.67
CA GLU A 120 -13.09 8.96 4.43
C GLU A 120 -12.47 9.38 3.08
N GLN A 121 -11.26 8.90 2.77
CA GLN A 121 -10.54 9.21 1.53
C GLN A 121 -11.18 8.54 0.30
N ASN A 122 -11.81 7.38 0.48
CA ASN A 122 -12.60 6.63 -0.51
C ASN A 122 -11.92 6.41 -1.87
N ILE A 123 -10.61 6.17 -1.88
CA ILE A 123 -9.89 5.81 -3.12
C ILE A 123 -9.99 4.29 -3.28
N VAL A 124 -10.82 3.86 -4.22
CA VAL A 124 -11.03 2.44 -4.55
C VAL A 124 -10.01 2.00 -5.60
N LEU A 125 -9.16 1.03 -5.26
CA LEU A 125 -8.16 0.44 -6.16
C LEU A 125 -8.71 -0.80 -6.87
N PHE A 126 -9.63 -1.51 -6.23
CA PHE A 126 -10.39 -2.62 -6.80
C PHE A 126 -11.75 -2.75 -6.09
N LYS A 127 -12.77 -3.16 -6.85
CA LYS A 127 -14.12 -3.42 -6.34
C LYS A 127 -14.74 -4.60 -7.08
N GLY A 128 -14.79 -5.75 -6.40
CA GLY A 128 -15.54 -6.92 -6.81
C GLY A 128 -16.81 -7.10 -5.98
N ALA A 129 -17.42 -8.28 -6.06
CA ALA A 129 -18.61 -8.64 -5.30
C ALA A 129 -18.28 -9.03 -3.85
N TYR A 130 -17.10 -9.62 -3.62
CA TYR A 130 -16.67 -10.21 -2.36
C TYR A 130 -15.47 -9.50 -1.74
N LEU A 131 -14.72 -8.76 -2.54
CA LEU A 131 -13.50 -8.07 -2.17
C LEU A 131 -13.54 -6.60 -2.60
N ILE A 132 -13.16 -5.71 -1.68
CA ILE A 132 -12.87 -4.30 -1.98
C ILE A 132 -11.46 -4.00 -1.50
N VAL A 133 -10.64 -3.39 -2.37
CA VAL A 133 -9.32 -2.88 -2.01
C VAL A 133 -9.34 -1.37 -2.08
N LEU A 134 -9.16 -0.71 -0.95
CA LEU A 134 -8.99 0.73 -0.85
C LEU A 134 -7.50 1.08 -0.80
N ALA A 135 -7.14 2.28 -1.23
CA ALA A 135 -5.83 2.83 -0.88
C ALA A 135 -5.81 3.12 0.63
N ALA A 136 -4.72 2.73 1.29
CA ALA A 136 -4.42 3.28 2.61
C ALA A 136 -4.35 4.82 2.54
N PRO A 137 -4.53 5.53 3.66
CA PRO A 137 -4.44 6.99 3.68
C PRO A 137 -3.11 7.46 3.08
N ILE A 138 -3.15 8.34 2.07
CA ILE A 138 -1.95 8.70 1.30
C ILE A 138 -0.92 9.38 2.20
N GLU A 139 -1.35 10.18 3.16
CA GLU A 139 -0.47 10.82 4.15
C GLU A 139 0.26 9.79 5.02
N TRP A 140 -0.41 8.72 5.45
CA TRP A 140 0.25 7.64 6.18
C TRP A 140 1.23 6.85 5.30
N ALA A 141 0.83 6.54 4.06
CA ALA A 141 1.72 5.87 3.12
C ALA A 141 2.98 6.72 2.84
N LEU A 142 2.82 8.03 2.73
CA LEU A 142 3.90 9.02 2.59
C LEU A 142 4.79 9.04 3.83
N GLU A 143 4.22 9.15 5.03
CA GLU A 143 4.94 9.12 6.31
C GLU A 143 5.89 7.91 6.37
N ARG A 144 5.38 6.71 6.05
CA ARG A 144 6.16 5.47 6.04
C ARG A 144 7.28 5.46 5.01
N LYS A 145 7.18 6.21 3.91
CA LYS A 145 8.28 6.37 2.94
C LYS A 145 9.32 7.36 3.43
N ILE A 146 8.91 8.49 3.98
CA ILE A 146 9.82 9.50 4.53
C ILE A 146 10.67 8.87 5.64
N ARG A 147 10.07 8.09 6.55
CA ARG A 147 10.81 7.38 7.61
C ARG A 147 11.81 6.37 7.06
N ARG A 148 11.47 5.66 5.98
CA ARG A 148 12.39 4.73 5.30
C ARG A 148 13.56 5.44 4.61
N ILE A 149 13.33 6.64 4.10
CA ILE A 149 14.40 7.51 3.55
C ILE A 149 15.29 8.02 4.69
N HIS A 150 14.70 8.44 5.82
CA HIS A 150 15.40 8.97 6.98
C HIS A 150 16.32 7.94 7.64
N ALA A 151 15.85 6.71 7.85
CA ALA A 151 16.60 5.64 8.51
C ALA A 151 17.75 5.04 7.67
N ALA A 152 18.36 5.82 6.78
CA ALA A 152 19.24 5.42 5.67
C ALA A 152 20.19 4.23 5.96
N ASP A 153 19.98 3.13 5.23
CA ASP A 153 20.96 2.36 4.44
C ASP A 153 20.26 1.12 3.84
N ARG A 154 19.68 1.26 2.63
CA ARG A 154 18.92 0.17 1.95
C ARG A 154 19.22 0.02 0.46
N GLY A 155 20.31 0.62 -0.04
CA GLY A 155 20.75 0.51 -1.43
C GLY A 155 19.66 0.87 -2.46
N ARG A 156 19.35 -0.05 -3.39
CA ARG A 156 18.35 0.16 -4.45
C ARG A 156 16.93 0.48 -3.93
N LYS A 157 16.56 0.01 -2.73
CA LYS A 157 15.24 0.28 -2.15
C LYS A 157 15.03 1.76 -1.84
N THR A 158 16.10 2.49 -1.52
CA THR A 158 16.05 3.95 -1.25
C THR A 158 15.62 4.76 -2.48
N LYS A 159 16.00 4.34 -3.70
CA LYS A 159 15.57 5.02 -4.94
C LYS A 159 14.07 4.87 -5.18
N PHE A 160 13.57 3.67 -4.91
CA PHE A 160 12.16 3.34 -5.00
C PHE A 160 11.33 4.10 -3.95
N ASP A 161 11.81 4.16 -2.71
CA ASP A 161 11.16 4.91 -1.64
C ASP A 161 11.11 6.41 -1.93
N LEU A 162 12.19 7.00 -2.46
CA LEU A 162 12.20 8.39 -2.91
C LEU A 162 11.22 8.62 -4.08
N SER A 163 11.24 7.77 -5.10
CA SER A 163 10.33 7.91 -6.25
C SER A 163 8.86 7.87 -5.84
N ASP A 164 8.48 6.92 -4.96
CA ASP A 164 7.11 6.84 -4.44
C ASP A 164 6.76 8.04 -3.55
N CYS A 165 7.70 8.48 -2.71
CA CYS A 165 7.53 9.68 -1.88
C CYS A 165 7.20 10.90 -2.74
N LEU A 166 7.98 11.13 -3.81
CA LEU A 166 7.74 12.24 -4.74
C LEU A 166 6.39 12.12 -5.46
N ALA A 167 5.98 10.91 -5.84
CA ALA A 167 4.69 10.67 -6.49
C ALA A 167 3.51 10.96 -5.55
N MET A 168 3.59 10.51 -4.29
CA MET A 168 2.57 10.81 -3.27
C MET A 168 2.50 12.30 -2.93
N LEU A 169 3.65 12.97 -2.82
CA LEU A 169 3.71 14.42 -2.62
C LEU A 169 3.04 15.17 -3.77
N ARG A 170 3.29 14.77 -5.02
CA ARG A 170 2.62 15.35 -6.20
C ARG A 170 1.12 15.09 -6.19
N TYR A 171 0.69 13.90 -5.79
CA TYR A 171 -0.73 13.59 -5.63
C TYR A 171 -1.39 14.51 -4.59
N LEU A 172 -0.83 14.61 -3.38
CA LEU A 172 -1.37 15.45 -2.30
C LEU A 172 -1.38 16.94 -2.65
N ARG A 173 -0.30 17.44 -3.25
CA ARG A 173 -0.21 18.83 -3.76
C ARG A 173 -1.34 19.12 -4.75
N GLY A 174 -1.61 18.20 -5.66
CA GLY A 174 -2.71 18.32 -6.62
C GLY A 174 -4.08 18.39 -5.96
N GLN A 175 -4.30 17.64 -4.88
CA GLN A 175 -5.56 17.69 -4.11
C GLN A 175 -5.73 19.03 -3.36
N GLN A 176 -4.64 19.59 -2.81
CA GLN A 176 -4.67 20.87 -2.11
C GLN A 176 -4.57 22.09 -3.04
N ASN A 177 -4.38 21.87 -4.35
CA ASN A 177 -4.13 22.90 -5.36
C ASN A 177 -2.99 23.86 -4.97
N GLY A 178 -1.92 23.33 -4.37
CA GLY A 178 -0.80 24.15 -3.92
C GLY A 178 0.23 23.42 -3.06
N PRO A 179 1.31 24.12 -2.67
CA PRO A 179 2.37 23.57 -1.83
C PRO A 179 1.85 23.08 -0.49
N LEU A 180 2.47 22.01 0.01
CA LEU A 180 2.12 21.36 1.27
C LEU A 180 2.79 22.08 2.46
N ASP A 181 2.23 21.87 3.64
CA ASP A 181 2.88 22.26 4.89
C ASP A 181 4.00 21.27 5.23
N ARG A 182 5.24 21.73 5.20
CA ARG A 182 6.44 20.90 5.45
C ARG A 182 6.43 20.28 6.83
N GLU A 183 6.08 21.08 7.84
CA GLU A 183 6.15 20.66 9.23
C GLU A 183 5.03 19.66 9.54
N HIS A 184 3.84 19.88 8.99
CA HIS A 184 2.77 18.88 9.04
C HIS A 184 3.22 17.54 8.47
N ILE A 185 3.76 17.52 7.24
CA ILE A 185 4.22 16.28 6.58
C ILE A 185 5.37 15.62 7.36
N ARG A 186 6.31 16.41 7.91
CA ARG A 186 7.45 15.91 8.68
C ARG A 186 7.03 15.27 10.01
N THR A 187 5.95 15.77 10.62
CA THR A 187 5.51 15.38 11.97
C THR A 187 4.40 14.33 11.99
N LEU A 188 3.85 13.93 10.83
CA LEU A 188 2.93 12.77 10.74
C LEU A 188 3.51 11.58 11.51
N ASN A 189 2.72 11.00 12.42
CA ASN A 189 3.14 9.88 13.27
C ASN A 189 1.95 9.04 13.73
N VAL A 190 1.35 8.27 12.83
CA VAL A 190 0.14 7.49 13.16
C VAL A 190 0.40 6.47 14.29
N ASN A 191 1.59 5.89 14.37
CA ASN A 191 1.95 4.91 15.40
C ASN A 191 2.37 5.56 16.74
N ASN A 192 2.59 6.87 16.80
CA ASN A 192 3.06 7.64 17.96
C ASN A 192 4.44 7.28 18.55
N PHE A 193 5.14 6.26 18.06
CA PHE A 193 6.47 5.86 18.58
C PHE A 193 7.60 5.91 17.55
N ASP A 194 7.31 6.29 16.31
CA ASP A 194 8.31 6.31 15.24
C ASP A 194 9.25 7.53 15.34
N ILE A 195 10.53 7.35 14.98
CA ILE A 195 11.56 8.41 14.99
C ILE A 195 11.22 9.46 13.93
N MET A 196 11.10 10.72 14.38
CA MET A 196 10.78 11.86 13.54
C MET A 196 11.90 12.15 12.52
N PRO A 197 11.58 12.30 11.23
CA PRO A 197 12.54 12.72 10.21
C PRO A 197 13.14 14.10 10.51
N ASP A 198 14.44 14.23 10.24
CA ASP A 198 15.18 15.49 10.40
C ASP A 198 14.98 16.44 9.20
N GLU A 199 15.37 17.71 9.40
CA GLU A 199 15.29 18.73 8.33
C GLU A 199 16.11 18.35 7.10
N LYS A 200 17.25 17.69 7.28
CA LYS A 200 18.10 17.23 6.19
C LYS A 200 17.36 16.25 5.28
N THR A 201 16.60 15.32 5.85
CA THR A 201 15.76 14.39 5.08
C THR A 201 14.72 15.14 4.26
N MET A 202 14.08 16.14 4.88
CA MET A 202 13.07 16.96 4.21
C MET A 202 13.67 17.82 3.08
N ASP A 203 14.90 18.33 3.25
CA ASP A 203 15.63 19.07 2.21
C ASP A 203 16.00 18.18 1.02
N ILE A 204 16.41 16.93 1.27
CA ILE A 204 16.68 15.95 0.20
C ILE A 204 15.40 15.71 -0.62
N ILE A 205 14.27 15.53 0.06
CA ILE A 205 12.98 15.30 -0.59
C ILE A 205 12.55 16.53 -1.38
N ALA A 206 12.64 17.73 -0.80
CA ALA A 206 12.27 18.98 -1.46
C ALA A 206 13.12 19.25 -2.71
N THR A 207 14.44 19.03 -2.59
CA THR A 207 15.38 19.18 -3.71
C THR A 207 15.05 18.20 -4.82
N ALA A 208 14.89 16.91 -4.50
CA ALA A 208 14.55 15.89 -5.49
C ALA A 208 13.18 16.13 -6.15
N TYR A 209 12.23 16.70 -5.40
CA TYR A 209 10.94 17.10 -5.96
C TYR A 209 11.09 18.21 -7.00
N ARG A 210 11.81 19.28 -6.65
CA ARG A 210 12.09 20.41 -7.53
C ARG A 210 12.80 19.96 -8.79
N GLU A 211 13.84 19.14 -8.66
CA GLU A 211 14.58 18.59 -9.81
C GLU A 211 13.70 17.76 -10.75
N LYS A 212 12.72 17.01 -10.19
CA LYS A 212 11.86 16.12 -10.98
C LYS A 212 10.70 16.85 -11.66
N PHE A 213 10.15 17.88 -11.01
CA PHE A 213 8.88 18.48 -11.41
C PHE A 213 8.96 19.98 -11.73
N ASP A 214 10.11 20.62 -11.53
CA ASP A 214 10.32 22.07 -11.72
C ASP A 214 9.36 22.93 -10.88
N GLU A 215 9.02 22.46 -9.68
CA GLU A 215 8.05 23.09 -8.77
C GLU A 215 8.48 22.95 -7.29
N GLU A 216 8.12 23.92 -6.45
CA GLU A 216 8.35 23.87 -4.99
C GLU A 216 7.28 23.07 -4.26
N ILE A 217 7.61 21.93 -3.64
CA ILE A 217 6.61 21.10 -2.95
C ILE A 217 6.08 21.71 -1.65
N PHE A 218 6.90 22.46 -0.92
CA PHE A 218 6.54 22.99 0.38
C PHE A 218 6.34 24.50 0.33
N LYS A 219 5.47 25.00 1.23
CA LYS A 219 5.32 26.43 1.46
C LYS A 219 6.66 27.02 1.96
N SER A 220 7.02 28.18 1.44
CA SER A 220 8.14 29.00 1.89
C SER A 220 7.90 29.63 3.26
#